data_AF-A0A4S9ITA0-F1
#
_entry.id   AF-A0A4S9ITA0-F1
#
_cell.length_a   1.000
_cell.length_b   1.000
_cell.length_c   1.000
_cell.angle_alpha   90.00
_cell.angle_beta   90.00
_cell.angle_gamma   90.00
#
_symmetry.space_group_name_H-M   'P 1'
#
loop_
_entity.id
_entity.type
_entity.pdbx_description
1 polymer ?
#
loop_
_entity_poly.entity_id
_entity_poly.type
_entity_poly.pdbx_seq_one_letter_code
_entity_poly.pdbx_strand_id
1 'polypeptide(L)'
;MDLPFSENYQLSDEFLRPTGYHKAKSSVKFDAAATLPGYPNIHLADTTHAASFIEKALCARDLENISSQLWVLTTQSSANINPLHRQKIKGREIVITEDPRLHLVWSYTRIFIQPLPRYLLSHAFWEVYLLHDNSPLGKRRDAVHKAAMGFLRTYHHLIQHESDFSIAQRDDHRLIPKEVTWQAFCQFMQKVSEIQDHEVSGRYHYGEIRLSRLNRYAPLLLHSRYYEQIHGQYAEYFARFYGPMLFVFAVMTTILSSMQVAMAVDQVASHRWSELWPFFRWFSVLGLFSTLVVAAFFVVVWLWMFTDEWMFAFRVRFAKKNAVEDVK
;
A
#
# COMPACT_ATOMS: atom_id res chain seq x y z
N MET A 1 -3.89 -42.11 6.77
CA MET A 1 -4.69 -41.08 7.46
C MET A 1 -3.73 -40.38 8.39
N ASP A 2 -3.45 -39.12 8.11
CA ASP A 2 -3.19 -38.04 9.06
C ASP A 2 -2.90 -36.81 8.20
N LEU A 3 -3.79 -35.81 8.24
CA LEU A 3 -3.50 -34.41 7.93
C LEU A 3 -4.76 -33.57 8.17
N PRO A 4 -4.74 -32.85 9.30
CA PRO A 4 -5.15 -31.46 9.34
C PRO A 4 -4.05 -30.64 10.06
N PHE A 5 -2.83 -30.77 9.52
CA PHE A 5 -1.67 -29.90 9.65
C PHE A 5 -0.92 -29.80 11.00
N SER A 6 0.02 -30.73 11.21
CA SER A 6 1.27 -30.66 12.00
C SER A 6 2.24 -31.71 11.40
N GLU A 7 3.56 -31.55 11.22
CA GLU A 7 4.59 -31.21 12.22
C GLU A 7 5.18 -29.80 12.03
N ASN A 8 4.67 -28.85 12.81
CA ASN A 8 5.19 -27.50 13.05
C ASN A 8 5.60 -26.68 11.80
N TYR A 9 4.63 -26.39 10.91
CA TYR A 9 4.60 -25.27 9.94
C TYR A 9 5.67 -25.24 8.81
N GLN A 10 5.79 -26.36 8.08
CA GLN A 10 6.89 -26.67 7.14
C GLN A 10 7.01 -25.84 5.84
N LEU A 11 8.13 -25.11 5.77
CA LEU A 11 8.71 -24.37 4.65
C LEU A 11 9.61 -25.23 3.70
N SER A 12 9.38 -26.53 3.42
CA SER A 12 8.76 -27.04 2.16
C SER A 12 9.65 -28.11 1.50
N ASP A 13 9.09 -29.07 0.74
CA ASP A 13 9.84 -29.76 -0.33
C ASP A 13 9.44 -29.48 -1.80
N GLU A 14 8.18 -29.23 -2.23
CA GLU A 14 7.90 -28.69 -3.60
C GLU A 14 6.43 -28.19 -3.80
N PHE A 15 6.13 -26.87 -3.67
CA PHE A 15 4.73 -26.33 -3.64
C PHE A 15 4.31 -25.29 -4.68
N LEU A 16 5.22 -24.68 -5.43
CA LEU A 16 4.87 -23.43 -6.12
C LEU A 16 4.35 -23.58 -7.54
N ARG A 17 4.46 -24.78 -8.12
CA ARG A 17 3.98 -25.05 -9.48
C ARG A 17 3.09 -26.28 -9.45
N PRO A 18 1.95 -26.29 -10.16
CA PRO A 18 1.20 -27.51 -10.38
C PRO A 18 2.08 -28.48 -11.17
N THR A 19 2.71 -29.43 -10.49
CA THR A 19 3.30 -30.59 -11.14
C THR A 19 2.14 -31.35 -11.79
N GLY A 20 2.25 -31.62 -13.10
CA GLY A 20 1.14 -32.07 -13.93
C GLY A 20 0.32 -33.20 -13.31
N TYR A 21 -1.01 -33.06 -13.36
CA TYR A 21 -2.01 -34.09 -13.07
C TYR A 21 -1.70 -35.02 -11.90
N HIS A 22 -1.54 -34.49 -10.68
CA HIS A 22 -1.73 -35.31 -9.48
C HIS A 22 -3.21 -35.61 -9.29
N LYS A 23 -3.66 -36.71 -9.90
CA LYS A 23 -4.99 -37.28 -9.69
C LYS A 23 -5.04 -37.78 -8.24
N ALA A 24 -5.48 -36.95 -7.29
CA ALA A 24 -5.79 -37.44 -5.94
C ALA A 24 -6.77 -38.62 -6.04
N LYS A 25 -6.35 -39.77 -5.51
CA LYS A 25 -7.26 -40.84 -5.14
C LYS A 25 -8.15 -40.31 -4.01
N SER A 26 -9.44 -40.10 -4.32
CA SER A 26 -10.55 -39.76 -3.42
C SER A 26 -10.60 -38.32 -2.86
N SER A 27 -11.82 -37.85 -2.58
CA SER A 27 -12.08 -36.59 -1.88
C SER A 27 -11.43 -36.63 -0.49
N VAL A 28 -10.54 -35.69 -0.18
CA VAL A 28 -9.94 -35.58 1.15
C VAL A 28 -11.06 -35.37 2.17
N LYS A 29 -11.20 -36.31 3.11
CA LYS A 29 -12.11 -36.20 4.26
C LYS A 29 -11.32 -35.69 5.44
N PHE A 30 -11.64 -34.50 5.91
CA PHE A 30 -11.08 -33.96 7.14
C PHE A 30 -11.81 -34.53 8.36
N ASP A 31 -11.06 -34.66 9.47
CA ASP A 31 -11.68 -34.93 10.76
C ASP A 31 -12.62 -33.79 11.17
N ALA A 32 -13.71 -34.09 11.87
CA ALA A 32 -14.68 -33.10 12.32
C ALA A 32 -14.07 -32.06 13.27
N ALA A 33 -13.06 -32.47 14.05
CA ALA A 33 -12.33 -31.59 14.97
C ALA A 33 -11.21 -30.76 14.30
N ALA A 34 -10.87 -31.06 13.04
CA ALA A 34 -9.80 -30.40 12.32
C ALA A 34 -10.12 -28.92 12.07
N THR A 35 -9.22 -28.02 12.47
CA THR A 35 -9.34 -26.58 12.24
C THR A 35 -8.18 -26.03 11.40
N LEU A 36 -8.41 -24.91 10.72
CA LEU A 36 -7.37 -24.23 9.96
C LEU A 36 -6.29 -23.70 10.92
N PRO A 37 -4.99 -23.94 10.69
CA PRO A 37 -3.93 -23.48 11.57
C PRO A 37 -3.99 -21.98 11.87
N GLY A 38 -4.12 -21.63 13.16
CA GLY A 38 -4.25 -20.25 13.64
C GLY A 38 -5.69 -19.72 13.73
N TYR A 39 -6.68 -20.48 13.26
CA TYR A 39 -8.08 -20.06 13.21
C TYR A 39 -9.01 -21.12 13.84
N PRO A 40 -9.25 -21.06 15.16
CA PRO A 40 -9.98 -22.11 15.89
C PRO A 40 -11.44 -22.26 15.47
N ASN A 41 -12.04 -21.23 14.87
CA ASN A 41 -13.45 -21.24 14.45
C ASN A 41 -13.65 -21.74 13.01
N ILE A 42 -12.57 -22.05 12.29
CA ILE A 42 -12.64 -22.47 10.88
C ILE A 42 -12.39 -23.97 10.81
N HIS A 43 -13.48 -24.74 10.85
CA HIS A 43 -13.44 -26.20 10.74
C HIS A 43 -13.23 -26.63 9.28
N LEU A 44 -12.25 -27.51 9.04
CA LEU A 44 -11.92 -28.00 7.70
C LEU A 44 -12.99 -28.96 7.15
N ALA A 45 -13.77 -29.60 8.04
CA ALA A 45 -14.92 -30.43 7.67
C ALA A 45 -16.05 -29.61 7.02
N ASP A 46 -16.23 -28.34 7.40
CA ASP A 46 -17.12 -27.40 6.69
C ASP A 46 -16.35 -26.76 5.53
N THR A 47 -16.27 -27.51 4.43
CA THR A 47 -15.52 -27.12 3.23
C THR A 47 -16.00 -25.80 2.63
N THR A 48 -17.31 -25.53 2.67
CA THR A 48 -17.91 -24.30 2.15
C THR A 48 -17.48 -23.06 2.94
N HIS A 49 -17.54 -23.13 4.27
CA HIS A 49 -17.15 -22.04 5.15
C HIS A 49 -15.64 -21.83 5.16
N ALA A 50 -14.85 -22.91 5.21
CA ALA A 50 -13.40 -22.82 5.09
C ALA A 50 -12.97 -22.18 3.76
N ALA A 51 -13.60 -22.59 2.65
CA ALA A 51 -13.28 -22.04 1.34
C ALA A 51 -13.65 -20.55 1.18
N SER A 52 -14.78 -20.11 1.74
CA SER A 52 -15.14 -18.69 1.72
C SER A 52 -14.23 -17.85 2.61
N PHE A 53 -13.80 -18.38 3.75
CA PHE A 53 -12.83 -17.76 4.63
C PHE A 53 -11.47 -17.57 3.94
N ILE A 54 -10.90 -18.64 3.38
CA ILE A 54 -9.60 -18.61 2.69
C ILE A 54 -9.61 -17.59 1.55
N GLU A 55 -10.68 -17.58 0.75
CA GLU A 55 -10.84 -16.60 -0.32
C GLU A 55 -10.86 -15.17 0.22
N LYS A 56 -11.64 -14.90 1.27
CA LYS A 56 -11.73 -13.57 1.88
C LYS A 56 -10.42 -13.13 2.54
N ALA A 57 -9.64 -14.07 3.09
CA ALA A 57 -8.39 -13.80 3.78
C ALA A 57 -7.22 -13.50 2.82
N LEU A 58 -7.26 -14.03 1.59
CA LEU A 58 -6.16 -13.88 0.61
C LEU A 58 -6.49 -12.93 -0.54
N CYS A 59 -7.75 -12.85 -0.97
CA CYS A 59 -8.14 -12.09 -2.17
C CYS A 59 -8.65 -10.69 -1.82
N ALA A 60 -7.89 -9.67 -2.21
CA ALA A 60 -8.32 -8.27 -2.18
C ALA A 60 -9.21 -7.93 -3.40
N ARG A 61 -10.46 -8.42 -3.42
CA ARG A 61 -11.39 -8.28 -4.57
C ARG A 61 -11.51 -6.85 -5.09
N ASP A 62 -11.60 -5.86 -4.21
CA ASP A 62 -11.70 -4.45 -4.58
C ASP A 62 -10.50 -4.00 -5.42
N LEU A 63 -9.28 -4.34 -5.00
CA LEU A 63 -8.06 -3.94 -5.71
C LEU A 63 -7.83 -4.78 -6.96
N GLU A 64 -8.28 -6.03 -6.95
CA GLU A 64 -8.21 -6.91 -8.11
C GLU A 64 -9.09 -6.37 -9.25
N ASN A 65 -10.29 -5.90 -8.93
CA ASN A 65 -11.23 -5.31 -9.90
C ASN A 65 -10.66 -4.06 -10.58
N ILE A 66 -9.87 -3.25 -9.85
CA ILE A 66 -9.26 -2.02 -10.38
C ILE A 66 -7.79 -2.21 -10.77
N SER A 67 -7.29 -3.44 -10.81
CA SER A 67 -5.87 -3.74 -11.03
C SER A 67 -5.31 -3.14 -12.33
N SER A 68 -6.11 -3.07 -13.38
CA SER A 68 -5.77 -2.44 -14.67
C SER A 68 -5.61 -0.91 -14.59
N GLN A 69 -6.13 -0.27 -13.53
CA GLN A 69 -6.14 1.17 -13.30
C GLN A 69 -5.20 1.61 -12.17
N LEU A 70 -4.66 0.66 -11.39
CA LEU A 70 -3.77 0.93 -10.24
C LEU A 70 -2.48 1.68 -10.61
N TRP A 71 -2.04 1.64 -11.87
CA TRP A 71 -0.87 2.38 -12.37
C TRP A 71 -1.00 3.91 -12.20
N VAL A 72 -2.23 4.43 -12.07
CA VAL A 72 -2.45 5.85 -11.75
C VAL A 72 -2.11 6.15 -10.28
N LEU A 73 -2.23 5.16 -9.40
CA LEU A 73 -2.11 5.33 -7.96
C LEU A 73 -0.71 5.03 -7.44
N THR A 74 0.01 4.11 -8.08
CA THR A 74 1.33 3.66 -7.65
C THR A 74 2.19 3.23 -8.84
N THR A 75 3.50 3.13 -8.61
CA THR A 75 4.46 2.63 -9.60
C THR A 75 4.09 1.19 -9.99
N GLN A 76 4.03 0.91 -11.29
CA GLN A 76 3.75 -0.41 -11.85
C GLN A 76 4.96 -1.33 -11.76
N SER A 77 5.34 -1.67 -10.53
CA SER A 77 6.41 -2.59 -10.22
C SER A 77 6.08 -3.37 -8.95
N SER A 78 6.20 -4.69 -9.04
CA SER A 78 6.08 -5.61 -7.90
C SER A 78 7.22 -5.43 -6.90
N ALA A 79 8.39 -5.01 -7.38
CA ALA A 79 9.56 -4.69 -6.55
C ALA A 79 9.44 -3.33 -5.84
N ASN A 80 8.37 -2.56 -6.04
CA ASN A 80 8.12 -1.31 -5.30
C ASN A 80 7.64 -1.57 -3.86
N ILE A 81 8.40 -2.37 -3.13
CA ILE A 81 8.17 -2.75 -1.73
C ILE A 81 9.48 -2.52 -1.00
N ASN A 82 9.45 -1.68 0.03
CA ASN A 82 10.62 -1.43 0.85
C ASN A 82 10.73 -2.51 1.92
N PRO A 83 11.95 -3.03 2.16
CA PRO A 83 12.19 -3.96 3.25
C PRO A 83 11.81 -3.38 4.62
N LEU A 84 11.55 -4.24 5.61
CA LEU A 84 11.05 -3.85 6.92
C LEU A 84 11.96 -2.85 7.65
N HIS A 85 13.28 -3.01 7.60
CA HIS A 85 14.23 -2.06 8.17
C HIS A 85 14.11 -0.68 7.51
N ARG A 86 13.85 -0.64 6.20
CA ARG A 86 13.69 0.60 5.44
C ARG A 86 12.34 1.26 5.71
N GLN A 87 11.29 0.50 6.06
CA GLN A 87 10.04 1.07 6.57
C GLN A 87 10.31 1.91 7.83
N LYS A 88 11.14 1.40 8.75
CA LYS A 88 11.55 2.12 9.96
C LYS A 88 12.36 3.38 9.65
N ILE A 89 13.30 3.32 8.68
CA ILE A 89 14.06 4.50 8.22
C ILE A 89 13.10 5.59 7.67
N LYS A 90 12.02 5.19 6.99
CA LYS A 90 10.97 6.11 6.51
C LYS A 90 10.05 6.63 7.63
N GLY A 91 10.30 6.29 8.89
CA GLY A 91 9.47 6.67 10.03
C GLY A 91 8.09 6.00 10.02
N ARG A 92 7.97 4.82 9.38
CA ARG A 92 6.72 4.06 9.34
C ARG A 92 6.69 3.00 10.43
N GLU A 93 5.66 3.05 11.24
CA GLU A 93 5.21 2.00 12.14
C GLU A 93 4.53 0.89 11.34
N ILE A 94 4.85 -0.35 11.66
CA ILE A 94 4.23 -1.52 11.04
C ILE A 94 2.97 -1.87 11.84
N VAL A 95 1.82 -1.82 11.17
CA VAL A 95 0.51 -2.13 11.77
C VAL A 95 -0.02 -3.43 11.19
N ILE A 96 -0.46 -4.32 12.06
CA ILE A 96 -1.01 -5.62 11.66
C ILE A 96 -2.43 -5.47 11.13
N THR A 97 -2.71 -6.10 10.00
CA THR A 97 -4.05 -6.18 9.40
C THR A 97 -4.38 -7.62 9.01
N GLU A 98 -5.59 -8.07 9.27
CA GLU A 98 -6.10 -9.35 8.74
C GLU A 98 -6.92 -9.14 7.44
N ASP A 99 -7.14 -7.87 7.04
CA ASP A 99 -7.81 -7.55 5.77
C ASP A 99 -6.78 -7.46 4.63
N PRO A 100 -6.86 -8.34 3.61
CA PRO A 100 -5.94 -8.31 2.46
C PRO A 100 -6.05 -7.02 1.63
N ARG A 101 -7.16 -6.28 1.75
CA ARG A 101 -7.34 -4.95 1.14
C ARG A 101 -6.28 -3.97 1.60
N LEU A 102 -5.86 -4.08 2.86
CA LEU A 102 -4.89 -3.16 3.47
C LEU A 102 -3.45 -3.63 3.35
N HIS A 103 -3.18 -4.85 2.90
CA HIS A 103 -1.81 -5.35 2.77
C HIS A 103 -0.96 -4.45 1.85
N LEU A 104 0.16 -3.94 2.37
CA LEU A 104 1.07 -2.96 1.75
C LEU A 104 0.45 -1.60 1.44
N VAL A 105 -0.69 -1.28 2.04
CA VAL A 105 -1.23 0.07 2.03
C VAL A 105 -0.54 0.87 3.13
N TRP A 106 -0.13 2.09 2.85
CA TRP A 106 0.51 2.96 3.84
C TRP A 106 -0.11 4.34 3.90
N SER A 107 -0.08 4.94 5.09
CA SER A 107 -0.64 6.26 5.38
C SER A 107 0.28 6.98 6.36
N TYR A 108 0.91 8.06 5.90
CA TYR A 108 1.85 8.87 6.69
C TYR A 108 2.93 8.03 7.38
N THR A 109 2.81 7.88 8.70
CA THR A 109 3.75 7.17 9.58
C THR A 109 3.36 5.71 9.82
N ARG A 110 2.42 5.13 9.05
CA ARG A 110 1.96 3.75 9.23
C ARG A 110 1.96 2.99 7.92
N ILE A 111 2.33 1.70 7.97
CA ILE A 111 2.14 0.74 6.89
C ILE A 111 1.39 -0.48 7.43
N PHE A 112 0.37 -0.92 6.70
CA PHE A 112 -0.42 -2.09 7.06
C PHE A 112 0.18 -3.32 6.40
N ILE A 113 0.53 -4.31 7.21
CA ILE A 113 1.09 -5.57 6.74
C ILE A 113 0.29 -6.70 7.35
N GLN A 114 -0.10 -7.63 6.50
CA GLN A 114 -0.82 -8.83 6.91
C GLN A 114 0.18 -9.91 7.31
N PRO A 115 0.06 -10.53 8.50
CA PRO A 115 0.93 -11.60 8.94
C PRO A 115 0.90 -12.78 7.97
N LEU A 116 2.02 -13.49 7.84
CA LEU A 116 2.13 -14.68 7.00
C LEU A 116 1.27 -15.79 7.61
N PRO A 117 0.14 -16.16 6.99
CA PRO A 117 -0.74 -17.17 7.56
C PRO A 117 -0.03 -18.52 7.63
N ARG A 118 -0.14 -19.20 8.78
CA ARG A 118 0.56 -20.48 9.04
C ARG A 118 0.19 -21.56 8.03
N TYR A 119 -1.03 -21.55 7.52
CA TYR A 119 -1.47 -22.51 6.50
C TYR A 119 -0.78 -22.31 5.13
N LEU A 120 -0.32 -21.09 4.78
CA LEU A 120 0.45 -20.87 3.55
C LEU A 120 1.87 -21.44 3.65
N LEU A 121 2.34 -21.69 4.87
CA LEU A 121 3.59 -22.41 5.15
C LEU A 121 3.37 -23.92 5.22
N SER A 122 2.26 -24.45 4.73
CA SER A 122 1.99 -25.89 4.81
C SER A 122 1.84 -26.49 3.42
N HIS A 123 2.75 -27.40 3.07
CA HIS A 123 2.70 -28.26 1.89
C HIS A 123 1.30 -28.76 1.57
N ALA A 124 0.70 -29.51 2.48
CA ALA A 124 -0.55 -30.18 2.18
C ALA A 124 -1.73 -29.19 2.09
N PHE A 125 -1.60 -27.94 2.59
CA PHE A 125 -2.60 -26.91 2.32
C PHE A 125 -2.57 -26.54 0.83
N TRP A 126 -1.37 -26.36 0.27
CA TRP A 126 -1.21 -26.09 -1.16
C TRP A 126 -1.77 -27.25 -2.00
N GLU A 127 -1.42 -28.50 -1.68
CA GLU A 127 -1.96 -29.65 -2.41
C GLU A 127 -3.48 -29.71 -2.39
N VAL A 128 -4.07 -29.63 -1.20
CA VAL A 128 -5.52 -29.85 -1.02
C VAL A 128 -6.36 -28.67 -1.51
N TYR A 129 -5.94 -27.43 -1.23
CA TYR A 129 -6.72 -26.24 -1.54
C TYR A 129 -6.31 -25.55 -2.85
N LEU A 130 -5.03 -25.51 -3.20
CA LEU A 130 -4.54 -24.62 -4.25
C LEU A 130 -4.13 -25.32 -5.55
N LEU A 131 -3.59 -26.54 -5.47
CA LEU A 131 -3.00 -27.24 -6.62
C LEU A 131 -3.98 -28.22 -7.28
N HIS A 132 -4.81 -28.92 -6.49
CA HIS A 132 -5.70 -29.95 -7.04
C HIS A 132 -6.97 -29.39 -7.72
N ASP A 133 -7.41 -30.05 -8.80
CA ASP A 133 -8.63 -29.70 -9.54
C ASP A 133 -9.91 -29.95 -8.74
N ASN A 134 -9.91 -30.98 -7.88
CA ASN A 134 -11.02 -31.29 -6.98
C ASN A 134 -10.94 -30.52 -5.64
N SER A 135 -10.32 -29.34 -5.65
CA SER A 135 -10.16 -28.51 -4.45
C SER A 135 -11.52 -28.10 -3.86
N PRO A 136 -11.64 -28.03 -2.52
CA PRO A 136 -12.79 -27.43 -1.84
C PRO A 136 -13.11 -25.98 -2.28
N LEU A 137 -12.12 -25.25 -2.84
CA LEU A 137 -12.33 -23.90 -3.36
C LEU A 137 -13.20 -23.87 -4.63
N GLY A 138 -13.27 -24.99 -5.36
CA GLY A 138 -13.97 -25.09 -6.64
C GLY A 138 -13.50 -24.01 -7.63
N LYS A 139 -14.44 -23.27 -8.22
CA LYS A 139 -14.15 -22.20 -9.21
C LYS A 139 -13.26 -21.06 -8.68
N ARG A 140 -13.12 -20.92 -7.36
CA ARG A 140 -12.31 -19.87 -6.73
C ARG A 140 -10.82 -20.22 -6.68
N ARG A 141 -10.46 -21.49 -6.91
CA ARG A 141 -9.09 -22.01 -6.75
C ARG A 141 -8.06 -21.13 -7.44
N ASP A 142 -8.28 -20.82 -8.71
CA ASP A 142 -7.31 -20.07 -9.51
C ASP A 142 -7.07 -18.65 -8.98
N ALA A 143 -8.14 -17.96 -8.58
CA ALA A 143 -8.04 -16.62 -8.01
C ALA A 143 -7.28 -16.64 -6.68
N VAL A 144 -7.59 -17.61 -5.80
CA VAL A 144 -6.93 -17.78 -4.50
C VAL A 144 -5.48 -18.20 -4.67
N HIS A 145 -5.17 -19.12 -5.58
CA HIS A 145 -3.80 -19.55 -5.89
C HIS A 145 -2.94 -18.37 -6.35
N LYS A 146 -3.43 -17.59 -7.32
CA LYS A 146 -2.75 -16.37 -7.80
C LYS A 146 -2.57 -15.32 -6.71
N ALA A 147 -3.56 -15.16 -5.82
CA ALA A 147 -3.47 -14.25 -4.69
C ALA A 147 -2.45 -14.72 -3.64
N ALA A 148 -2.42 -16.02 -3.33
CA ALA A 148 -1.44 -16.62 -2.42
C ALA A 148 0.00 -16.49 -2.94
N MET A 149 0.21 -16.76 -4.24
CA MET A 149 1.51 -16.58 -4.89
C MET A 149 1.98 -15.13 -4.83
N GLY A 150 1.09 -14.18 -5.16
CA GLY A 150 1.38 -12.76 -5.08
C GLY A 150 1.67 -12.28 -3.66
N PHE A 151 0.94 -12.80 -2.68
CA PHE A 151 1.16 -12.54 -1.26
C PHE A 151 2.51 -13.06 -0.77
N LEU A 152 2.90 -14.30 -1.10
CA LEU A 152 4.22 -14.82 -0.74
C LEU A 152 5.35 -13.98 -1.34
N ARG A 153 5.16 -13.52 -2.59
CA ARG A 153 6.11 -12.64 -3.26
C ARG A 153 6.32 -11.31 -2.55
N THR A 154 5.32 -10.79 -1.83
CA THR A 154 5.52 -9.57 -1.03
C THR A 154 6.50 -9.80 0.11
N TYR A 155 6.43 -10.96 0.76
CA TYR A 155 7.33 -11.33 1.86
C TYR A 155 8.78 -11.49 1.41
N HIS A 156 9.01 -11.97 0.17
CA HIS A 156 10.34 -11.96 -0.44
C HIS A 156 10.92 -10.54 -0.53
N HIS A 157 10.11 -9.53 -0.85
CA HIS A 157 10.59 -8.13 -0.91
C HIS A 157 10.65 -7.43 0.45
N LEU A 158 9.76 -7.78 1.39
CA LEU A 158 9.73 -7.22 2.74
C LEU A 158 10.95 -7.68 3.57
N ILE A 159 11.42 -8.90 3.35
CA ILE A 159 12.48 -9.52 4.15
C ILE A 159 13.65 -9.91 3.24
N GLN A 160 14.61 -9.00 3.12
CA GLN A 160 15.81 -9.21 2.29
C GLN A 160 17.05 -9.55 3.12
N HIS A 161 17.07 -9.11 4.38
CA HIS A 161 18.17 -9.35 5.30
C HIS A 161 17.71 -10.03 6.59
N GLU A 162 18.65 -10.65 7.30
CA GLU A 162 18.40 -11.27 8.61
C GLU A 162 17.90 -10.25 9.66
N SER A 163 18.29 -8.98 9.51
CA SER A 163 17.74 -7.88 10.32
C SER A 163 16.25 -7.65 10.07
N ASP A 164 15.79 -7.77 8.82
CA ASP A 164 14.35 -7.72 8.48
C ASP A 164 13.60 -8.91 9.07
N PHE A 165 14.20 -10.10 8.98
CA PHE A 165 13.64 -11.32 9.54
C PHE A 165 13.46 -11.21 11.06
N SER A 166 14.49 -10.68 11.74
CA SER A 166 14.43 -10.37 13.16
C SER A 166 13.31 -9.38 13.48
N ILE A 167 13.13 -8.33 12.66
CA ILE A 167 12.00 -7.39 12.81
C ILE A 167 10.65 -8.10 12.65
N ALA A 168 10.52 -8.98 11.67
CA ALA A 168 9.29 -9.73 11.39
C ALA A 168 8.88 -10.67 12.54
N GLN A 169 9.85 -11.22 13.28
CA GLN A 169 9.60 -12.13 14.41
C GLN A 169 9.40 -11.45 15.77
N ARG A 170 9.60 -10.13 15.87
CA ARG A 170 9.39 -9.41 17.13
C ARG A 170 7.94 -9.54 17.61
N ASP A 171 7.75 -9.53 18.92
CA ASP A 171 6.46 -9.74 19.58
C ASP A 171 5.39 -8.68 19.30
N ASP A 172 5.84 -7.48 18.94
CA ASP A 172 4.98 -6.35 18.56
C ASP A 172 4.28 -6.57 17.22
N HIS A 173 4.89 -7.32 16.29
CA HIS A 173 4.35 -7.51 14.93
C HIS A 173 3.97 -8.97 14.64
N ARG A 174 4.81 -9.96 15.01
CA ARG A 174 4.64 -11.39 14.70
C ARG A 174 4.17 -11.65 13.25
N LEU A 175 4.83 -10.99 12.30
CA LEU A 175 4.56 -11.16 10.86
C LEU A 175 4.92 -12.57 10.39
N ILE A 176 5.92 -13.18 11.02
CA ILE A 176 6.31 -14.57 10.79
C ILE A 176 6.26 -15.32 12.12
N PRO A 177 5.85 -16.60 12.13
CA PRO A 177 5.92 -17.43 13.32
C PRO A 177 7.35 -17.50 13.90
N LYS A 178 7.49 -17.45 15.23
CA LYS A 178 8.80 -17.48 15.91
C LYS A 178 9.53 -18.81 15.75
N GLU A 179 8.79 -19.85 15.43
CA GLU A 179 9.26 -21.21 15.24
C GLU A 179 10.07 -21.36 13.93
N VAL A 180 9.91 -20.43 12.99
CA VAL A 180 10.63 -20.43 11.71
C VAL A 180 12.07 -19.97 11.92
N THR A 181 13.03 -20.72 11.37
CA THR A 181 14.45 -20.30 11.36
C THR A 181 14.75 -19.47 10.12
N TRP A 182 15.77 -18.62 10.20
CA TRP A 182 16.24 -17.82 9.05
C TRP A 182 16.61 -18.72 7.84
N GLN A 183 17.32 -19.82 8.09
CA GLN A 183 17.73 -20.75 7.03
C GLN A 183 16.53 -21.40 6.32
N ALA A 184 15.53 -21.87 7.07
CA ALA A 184 14.31 -22.44 6.48
C ALA A 184 13.54 -21.39 5.68
N PHE A 185 13.48 -20.15 6.19
CA PHE A 185 12.86 -19.04 5.48
C PHE A 185 13.59 -18.71 4.17
N CYS A 186 14.93 -18.67 4.16
CA CYS A 186 15.71 -18.45 2.94
C CYS A 186 15.45 -19.51 1.88
N GLN A 187 15.45 -20.79 2.26
CA GLN A 187 15.19 -21.90 1.33
C GLN A 187 13.80 -21.80 0.69
N PHE A 188 12.80 -21.46 1.49
CA PHE A 188 11.45 -21.23 0.98
C PHE A 188 11.35 -19.99 0.08
N MET A 189 11.95 -18.88 0.50
CA MET A 189 11.92 -17.63 -0.28
C MET A 189 12.72 -17.70 -1.57
N GLN A 190 13.71 -18.59 -1.67
CA GLN A 190 14.41 -18.86 -2.92
C GLN A 190 13.43 -19.36 -4.00
N LYS A 191 12.54 -20.30 -3.64
CA LYS A 191 11.51 -20.79 -4.57
C LYS A 191 10.49 -19.69 -4.91
N VAL A 192 10.12 -18.86 -3.92
CA VAL A 192 9.19 -17.72 -4.11
C VAL A 192 9.78 -16.63 -5.01
N SER A 193 11.11 -16.47 -5.05
CA SER A 193 11.77 -15.46 -5.87
C SER A 193 11.59 -15.68 -7.38
N GLU A 194 11.26 -16.91 -7.79
CA GLU A 194 11.02 -17.27 -9.19
C GLU A 194 9.63 -16.86 -9.71
N ILE A 195 8.73 -16.41 -8.82
CA ILE A 195 7.33 -16.11 -9.17
C ILE A 195 7.22 -14.89 -10.08
N GLN A 196 6.70 -15.09 -11.28
CA GLN A 196 6.55 -14.05 -12.29
C GLN A 196 5.19 -13.32 -12.20
N ASP A 197 5.11 -12.15 -12.84
CA ASP A 197 3.88 -11.32 -12.83
C ASP A 197 2.66 -12.06 -13.42
N HIS A 198 2.82 -12.98 -14.36
CA HIS A 198 1.69 -13.70 -14.96
C HIS A 198 1.08 -14.78 -14.03
N GLU A 199 1.82 -15.19 -13.00
CA GLU A 199 1.42 -16.24 -12.05
C GLU A 199 0.65 -15.68 -10.84
N VAL A 200 0.59 -14.36 -10.69
CA VAL A 200 0.00 -13.69 -9.53
C VAL A 200 -1.26 -12.91 -9.87
N SER A 201 -2.02 -12.50 -8.85
CA SER A 201 -3.18 -11.63 -9.03
C SER A 201 -2.73 -10.21 -9.45
N GLY A 202 -3.59 -9.50 -10.19
CA GLY A 202 -3.29 -8.19 -10.74
C GLY A 202 -2.94 -7.14 -9.67
N ARG A 203 -3.50 -7.26 -8.45
CA ARG A 203 -3.09 -6.43 -7.31
C ARG A 203 -1.58 -6.49 -7.02
N TYR A 204 -0.97 -7.68 -7.14
CA TYR A 204 0.42 -7.91 -6.77
C TYR A 204 1.43 -7.53 -7.87
N HIS A 205 0.96 -7.06 -9.03
CA HIS A 205 1.82 -6.39 -10.03
C HIS A 205 2.33 -5.03 -9.53
N TYR A 206 1.73 -4.55 -8.44
CA TYR A 206 2.06 -3.30 -7.79
C TYR A 206 2.49 -3.59 -6.34
N GLY A 207 3.53 -2.92 -5.88
CA GLY A 207 3.97 -3.02 -4.49
C GLY A 207 3.12 -2.20 -3.53
N GLU A 208 3.76 -1.26 -2.84
CA GLU A 208 3.13 -0.39 -1.85
C GLU A 208 2.14 0.60 -2.49
N ILE A 209 0.99 0.82 -1.84
CA ILE A 209 -0.02 1.78 -2.28
C ILE A 209 -0.23 2.83 -1.19
N ARG A 210 -0.19 4.11 -1.57
CA ARG A 210 -0.47 5.20 -0.63
C ARG A 210 -1.98 5.34 -0.45
N LEU A 211 -2.46 5.21 0.79
CA LEU A 211 -3.89 5.29 1.09
C LEU A 211 -4.50 6.64 0.69
N SER A 212 -3.78 7.75 0.84
CA SER A 212 -4.32 9.07 0.48
C SER A 212 -4.65 9.18 -1.01
N ARG A 213 -3.92 8.49 -1.88
CA ARG A 213 -4.25 8.39 -3.30
C ARG A 213 -5.43 7.46 -3.50
N LEU A 214 -5.40 6.29 -2.88
CA LEU A 214 -6.48 5.31 -2.98
C LEU A 214 -7.83 5.90 -2.53
N ASN A 215 -7.89 6.60 -1.40
CA ASN A 215 -9.09 7.31 -0.92
C ASN A 215 -9.54 8.43 -1.87
N ARG A 216 -8.61 9.13 -2.53
CA ARG A 216 -8.95 10.19 -3.49
C ARG A 216 -9.65 9.65 -4.73
N TYR A 217 -9.23 8.47 -5.21
CA TYR A 217 -9.79 7.84 -6.40
C TYR A 217 -10.86 6.78 -6.10
N ALA A 218 -11.09 6.45 -4.82
CA ALA A 218 -12.11 5.47 -4.42
C ALA A 218 -13.52 5.79 -4.95
N PRO A 219 -14.01 7.05 -4.95
CA PRO A 219 -15.33 7.35 -5.50
C PRO A 219 -15.44 7.03 -7.00
N LEU A 220 -14.34 7.18 -7.74
CA LEU A 220 -14.29 6.96 -9.18
C LEU A 220 -14.10 5.49 -9.54
N LEU A 221 -13.17 4.80 -8.88
CA LEU A 221 -12.75 3.44 -9.25
C LEU A 221 -13.55 2.36 -8.50
N LEU A 222 -13.94 2.63 -7.25
CA LEU A 222 -14.53 1.65 -6.33
C LEU A 222 -15.97 1.98 -5.94
N HIS A 223 -16.53 3.09 -6.43
CA HIS A 223 -17.89 3.56 -6.10
C HIS A 223 -18.14 3.70 -4.59
N SER A 224 -17.08 3.89 -3.80
CA SER A 224 -17.13 4.09 -2.35
C SER A 224 -16.59 5.46 -1.99
N ARG A 225 -17.13 6.10 -0.94
CA ARG A 225 -16.66 7.42 -0.49
C ARG A 225 -15.19 7.41 -0.07
N TYR A 226 -14.76 6.33 0.58
CA TYR A 226 -13.39 6.12 1.03
C TYR A 226 -13.04 4.64 0.86
N TYR A 227 -11.75 4.35 0.69
CA TYR A 227 -11.27 2.97 0.72
C TYR A 227 -11.18 2.44 2.15
N GLU A 228 -10.51 3.22 3.01
CA GLU A 228 -10.34 2.94 4.43
C GLU A 228 -10.25 4.24 5.23
N GLN A 229 -10.95 4.30 6.37
CA GLN A 229 -10.99 5.47 7.22
C GLN A 229 -10.07 5.31 8.44
N ILE A 230 -8.80 5.71 8.30
CA ILE A 230 -7.82 5.62 9.39
C ILE A 230 -7.93 6.79 10.38
N HIS A 231 -8.30 7.97 9.91
CA HIS A 231 -8.27 9.19 10.73
C HIS A 231 -9.66 9.46 11.32
N GLY A 232 -9.86 9.03 12.57
CA GLY A 232 -10.94 9.51 13.44
C GLY A 232 -10.60 10.82 14.17
N GLN A 233 -9.34 11.26 14.16
CA GLN A 233 -8.88 12.44 14.86
C GLN A 233 -8.65 13.61 13.89
N TYR A 234 -9.62 14.52 13.82
CA TYR A 234 -9.59 15.72 13.00
C TYR A 234 -8.37 16.61 13.28
N ALA A 235 -7.81 16.58 14.50
CA ALA A 235 -6.73 17.46 14.94
C ALA A 235 -5.44 17.35 14.11
N GLU A 236 -4.95 16.14 13.84
CA GLU A 236 -3.72 15.94 13.03
C GLU A 236 -3.92 16.29 11.56
N TYR A 237 -5.14 16.12 11.04
CA TYR A 237 -5.48 16.56 9.70
C TYR A 237 -5.42 18.09 9.62
N PHE A 238 -6.11 18.79 10.54
CA PHE A 238 -6.10 20.26 10.59
C PHE A 238 -4.71 20.84 10.86
N ALA A 239 -3.88 20.19 11.70
CA ALA A 239 -2.50 20.58 11.98
C ALA A 239 -1.68 20.83 10.70
N ARG A 240 -1.90 20.02 9.65
CA ARG A 240 -1.19 20.14 8.37
C ARG A 240 -1.64 21.33 7.53
N PHE A 241 -2.85 21.84 7.75
CA PHE A 241 -3.38 23.01 7.04
C PHE A 241 -3.05 24.34 7.74
N TYR A 242 -2.62 24.32 9.01
CA TYR A 242 -2.26 25.54 9.74
C TYR A 242 -1.14 26.33 9.06
N GLY A 243 -0.07 25.66 8.58
CA GLY A 243 1.02 26.33 7.88
C GLY A 243 0.55 27.10 6.63
N PRO A 244 -0.11 26.43 5.67
CA PRO A 244 -0.69 27.08 4.50
C PRO A 244 -1.73 28.16 4.83
N MET A 245 -2.61 27.93 5.82
CA MET A 245 -3.60 28.93 6.23
C MET A 245 -2.94 30.18 6.84
N LEU A 246 -1.94 30.01 7.70
CA LEU A 246 -1.17 31.15 8.24
C LEU A 246 -0.44 31.90 7.15
N PHE A 247 0.08 31.21 6.14
CA PHE A 247 0.69 31.85 4.98
C PHE A 247 -0.32 32.69 4.18
N VAL A 248 -1.48 32.14 3.85
CA VAL A 248 -2.57 32.88 3.15
C VAL A 248 -3.03 34.07 3.99
N PHE A 249 -3.19 33.86 5.30
CA PHE A 249 -3.56 34.93 6.24
C PHE A 249 -2.50 36.03 6.27
N ALA A 250 -1.22 35.70 6.30
CA ALA A 250 -0.12 36.67 6.29
C ALA A 250 -0.10 37.45 4.96
N VAL A 251 -0.28 36.78 3.83
CA VAL A 251 -0.40 37.40 2.49
C VAL A 251 -1.56 38.39 2.46
N MET A 252 -2.76 37.96 2.87
CA MET A 252 -3.96 38.81 2.88
C MET A 252 -3.80 40.01 3.84
N THR A 253 -3.25 39.78 5.03
CA THR A 253 -3.01 40.84 6.02
C THR A 253 -2.01 41.86 5.49
N THR A 254 -0.97 41.40 4.78
CA THR A 254 0.05 42.28 4.19
C THR A 254 -0.55 43.12 3.08
N ILE A 255 -1.35 42.53 2.18
CA ILE A 255 -2.08 43.25 1.13
C ILE A 255 -3.02 44.30 1.74
N LEU A 256 -3.84 43.91 2.72
CA LEU A 256 -4.77 44.81 3.39
C LEU A 256 -4.05 45.95 4.12
N SER A 257 -2.93 45.67 4.79
CA SER A 257 -2.11 46.68 5.47
C SER A 257 -1.48 47.65 4.45
N SER A 258 -0.95 47.15 3.34
CA SER A 258 -0.43 47.97 2.25
C SER A 258 -1.51 48.88 1.65
N MET A 259 -2.73 48.36 1.45
CA MET A 259 -3.88 49.14 0.98
C MET A 259 -4.28 50.22 1.99
N GLN A 260 -4.33 49.89 3.29
CA GLN A 260 -4.62 50.84 4.36
C GLN A 260 -3.57 51.96 4.41
N VAL A 261 -2.29 51.64 4.28
CA VAL A 261 -1.21 52.65 4.23
C VAL A 261 -1.38 53.55 3.01
N ALA A 262 -1.68 53.00 1.83
CA ALA A 262 -1.90 53.81 0.63
C ALA A 262 -3.09 54.78 0.77
N MET A 263 -4.23 54.29 1.27
CA MET A 263 -5.42 55.12 1.48
C MET A 263 -5.24 56.17 2.59
N ALA A 264 -4.57 55.79 3.69
CA ALA A 264 -4.29 56.72 4.79
C ALA A 264 -3.36 57.85 4.35
N VAL A 265 -2.38 57.51 3.50
CA VAL A 265 -1.49 58.48 2.87
C VAL A 265 -2.33 59.47 2.03
N ASP A 266 -3.24 59.00 1.15
CA ASP A 266 -4.19 59.83 0.36
C ASP A 266 -5.01 60.82 1.21
N GLN A 267 -5.48 60.41 2.40
CA GLN A 267 -6.32 61.24 3.27
C GLN A 267 -5.55 62.35 4.02
N VAL A 268 -4.25 62.16 4.30
CA VAL A 268 -3.41 63.08 5.08
C VAL A 268 -2.62 64.05 4.18
N ALA A 269 -2.86 64.02 2.86
CA ALA A 269 -2.19 64.84 1.85
C ALA A 269 -2.34 66.37 1.99
N SER A 270 -3.01 66.87 3.04
CA SER A 270 -3.09 68.29 3.36
C SER A 270 -1.83 68.79 4.10
N HIS A 271 -0.84 69.21 3.30
CA HIS A 271 0.12 70.28 3.57
C HIS A 271 1.35 70.10 4.48
N ARG A 272 1.53 69.00 5.26
CA ARG A 272 2.66 68.94 6.23
C ARG A 272 3.80 67.94 5.94
N TRP A 273 3.61 66.95 5.06
CA TRP A 273 4.58 65.86 4.84
C TRP A 273 4.70 65.42 3.36
N SER A 274 4.65 66.37 2.42
CA SER A 274 4.62 66.10 0.97
C SER A 274 5.84 65.31 0.44
N GLU A 275 7.00 65.42 1.10
CA GLU A 275 8.22 64.73 0.66
C GLU A 275 8.27 63.24 1.02
N LEU A 276 7.52 62.80 2.04
CA LEU A 276 7.53 61.39 2.50
C LEU A 276 6.44 60.54 1.83
N TRP A 277 5.45 61.18 1.20
CA TRP A 277 4.38 60.54 0.46
C TRP A 277 4.87 59.50 -0.57
N PRO A 278 5.82 59.83 -1.47
CA PRO A 278 6.22 58.92 -2.55
C PRO A 278 6.90 57.67 -1.98
N PHE A 279 7.61 57.83 -0.86
CA PHE A 279 8.32 56.77 -0.18
C PHE A 279 7.36 55.71 0.38
N PHE A 280 6.32 56.13 1.13
CA PHE A 280 5.32 55.19 1.68
C PHE A 280 4.51 54.49 0.58
N ARG A 281 4.16 55.20 -0.49
CA ARG A 281 3.44 54.63 -1.63
C ARG A 281 4.29 53.60 -2.37
N TRP A 282 5.57 53.90 -2.63
CA TRP A 282 6.50 52.96 -3.26
C TRP A 282 6.73 51.73 -2.38
N PHE A 283 6.93 51.92 -1.08
CA PHE A 283 7.12 50.81 -0.14
C PHE A 283 5.90 49.89 -0.06
N SER A 284 4.68 50.44 -0.08
CA SER A 284 3.43 49.66 -0.12
C SER A 284 3.31 48.83 -1.40
N VAL A 285 3.60 49.42 -2.57
CA VAL A 285 3.60 48.72 -3.86
C VAL A 285 4.67 47.63 -3.90
N LEU A 286 5.87 47.91 -3.38
CA LEU A 286 6.96 46.94 -3.30
C LEU A 286 6.60 45.75 -2.40
N GLY A 287 5.97 46.01 -1.24
CA GLY A 287 5.50 44.97 -0.32
C GLY A 287 4.42 44.09 -0.96
N LEU A 288 3.48 44.68 -1.69
CA LEU A 288 2.43 43.96 -2.40
C LEU A 288 3.02 43.10 -3.53
N PHE A 289 3.94 43.66 -4.32
CA PHE A 289 4.62 42.93 -5.39
C PHE A 289 5.45 41.76 -4.84
N SER A 290 6.24 41.99 -3.79
CA SER A 290 7.04 40.95 -3.13
C SER A 290 6.15 39.80 -2.63
N THR A 291 5.02 40.13 -2.00
CA THR A 291 4.06 39.14 -1.50
C THR A 291 3.48 38.29 -2.64
N LEU A 292 3.11 38.92 -3.76
CA LEU A 292 2.60 38.22 -4.94
C LEU A 292 3.65 37.30 -5.58
N VAL A 293 4.90 37.76 -5.67
CA VAL A 293 6.00 36.94 -6.20
C VAL A 293 6.23 35.70 -5.36
N VAL A 294 6.27 35.84 -4.03
CA VAL A 294 6.44 34.70 -3.11
C VAL A 294 5.25 33.74 -3.23
N ALA A 295 4.01 34.24 -3.28
CA ALA A 295 2.83 33.40 -3.46
C ALA A 295 2.86 32.63 -4.80
N ALA A 296 3.22 33.30 -5.89
CA ALA A 296 3.34 32.68 -7.21
C ALA A 296 4.43 31.60 -7.23
N PHE A 297 5.58 31.85 -6.59
CA PHE A 297 6.65 30.87 -6.46
C PHE A 297 6.17 29.57 -5.79
N PHE A 298 5.44 29.68 -4.67
CA PHE A 298 4.89 28.50 -3.99
C PHE A 298 3.87 27.72 -4.85
N VAL A 299 3.03 28.42 -5.62
CA VAL A 299 2.08 27.79 -6.56
C VAL A 299 2.84 27.04 -7.66
N VAL A 300 3.89 27.63 -8.22
CA VAL A 300 4.72 27.00 -9.25
C VAL A 300 5.41 25.75 -8.70
N VAL A 301 6.01 25.81 -7.50
CA VAL A 301 6.64 24.65 -6.86
C VAL A 301 5.62 23.53 -6.63
N TRP A 302 4.41 23.87 -6.19
CA TRP A 302 3.34 22.91 -5.97
C TRP A 302 2.89 22.23 -7.27
N LEU A 303 2.69 23.00 -8.35
CA LEU A 303 2.36 22.47 -9.67
C LEU A 303 3.49 21.61 -10.23
N TRP A 304 4.75 22.04 -10.08
CA TRP A 304 5.91 21.30 -10.54
C TRP A 304 5.99 19.91 -9.87
N MET A 305 5.86 19.86 -8.54
CA MET A 305 5.87 18.60 -7.78
C MET A 305 4.75 17.65 -8.25
N PHE A 306 3.55 18.19 -8.54
CA PHE A 306 2.47 17.39 -9.10
C PHE A 306 2.82 16.87 -10.50
N THR A 307 3.29 17.73 -11.40
CA THR A 307 3.63 17.32 -12.78
C THR A 307 4.75 16.30 -12.85
N ASP A 308 5.79 16.41 -12.02
CA ASP A 308 6.91 15.46 -11.98
C ASP A 308 6.44 14.05 -11.59
N GLU A 309 5.58 13.98 -10.56
CA GLU A 309 5.04 12.72 -10.06
C GLU A 309 4.16 12.00 -11.11
N TRP A 310 3.40 12.75 -11.90
CA TRP A 310 2.63 12.22 -13.03
C TRP A 310 3.50 11.83 -14.22
N MET A 311 4.48 12.67 -14.58
CA MET A 311 5.43 12.40 -15.66
C MET A 311 6.23 11.13 -15.40
N PHE A 312 6.67 10.90 -14.16
CA PHE A 312 7.33 9.66 -13.75
C PHE A 312 6.42 8.45 -13.95
N ALA A 313 5.16 8.51 -13.50
CA ALA A 313 4.19 7.43 -13.68
C ALA A 313 3.94 7.10 -15.16
N PHE A 314 3.84 8.12 -16.03
CA PHE A 314 3.68 7.92 -17.47
C PHE A 314 4.94 7.34 -18.13
N ARG A 315 6.14 7.84 -17.82
CA ARG A 315 7.39 7.32 -18.39
C ARG A 315 7.58 5.83 -18.09
N VAL A 316 7.31 5.41 -16.85
CA VAL A 316 7.39 4.00 -16.45
C VAL A 316 6.44 3.13 -17.28
N ARG A 317 5.22 3.62 -17.55
CA ARG A 317 4.25 2.91 -18.38
C ARG A 317 4.70 2.77 -19.83
N PHE A 318 5.23 3.84 -20.42
CA PHE A 318 5.74 3.80 -21.79
C PHE A 318 6.96 2.87 -21.92
N ALA A 319 7.90 2.93 -20.98
CA ALA A 319 9.06 2.04 -20.95
C ALA A 319 8.64 0.56 -20.89
N LYS A 320 7.63 0.22 -20.07
CA LYS A 320 7.13 -1.17 -19.97
C LYS A 320 6.36 -1.61 -21.22
N LYS A 321 5.58 -0.72 -21.84
CA LYS A 321 4.91 -1.03 -23.12
C LYS A 321 5.92 -1.34 -24.22
N ASN A 322 6.95 -0.51 -24.36
CA ASN A 322 7.99 -0.70 -25.37
C ASN A 322 8.76 -2.01 -25.11
N ALA A 323 9.09 -2.32 -23.85
CA ALA A 323 9.75 -3.57 -23.50
C ALA A 323 8.90 -4.84 -23.76
N VAL A 324 7.57 -4.72 -23.81
CA VAL A 324 6.67 -5.84 -24.16
C VAL A 324 6.52 -5.97 -25.68
N GLU A 325 6.63 -4.87 -26.43
CA GLU A 325 6.62 -4.87 -27.90
C GLU A 325 7.95 -5.41 -28.47
N ASP A 326 9.09 -5.11 -27.85
CA ASP A 326 10.42 -5.60 -28.28
C ASP A 326 10.66 -7.11 -28.07
N VAL A 327 9.78 -7.79 -27.29
CA VAL A 327 9.90 -9.23 -26.97
C VAL A 327 8.93 -10.08 -27.83
N LYS A 328 8.06 -9.45 -28.62
CA LYS A 328 7.21 -10.12 -29.62
C LYS A 328 7.86 -10.09 -30.99
#